data_AF-A0A194S8A6-F1
#
_entry.id   AF-A0A194S8A6-F1
#
_cell.length_a   1.000
_cell.length_b   1.000
_cell.length_c   1.000
_cell.angle_alpha   90.00
_cell.angle_beta   90.00
_cell.angle_gamma   90.00
#
_symmetry.space_group_name_H-M   'P 1'
#
loop_
_entity.id
_entity.type
_entity.pdbx_description
1 polymer ?
#
loop_
_entity_poly.entity_id
_entity_poly.type
_entity_poly.pdbx_seq_one_letter_code
_entity_poly.pdbx_strand_id
1 'polypeptide(L)'
;MASTVDLPEHCIVCYTATTKLCSACRAVRLCSERCQRILWPTHKVLCGRSVDTFYLPPLTADEIRSLDDVKSRPGLVPGLRGQSLVSLVKGGYPGPLADFLWTTFWQRLTAPANDDPYEENERLENVALAYEFLGHAADRELFAGNPPARRSPWQLFAKSCMAFHTEYCEAVAKMSGNTPEAAAFDKATQIGSFTVLNALFRQQLVHATITCQSYNRPSLVGQEEALELVQAGRTRAVKLLEASDLPEFVKQRLVAHAQVGLSRGAWAQSVAALDKLAT
;
A
#
# COMPACT_ATOMS: atom_id res chain seq x y z
N MET A 1 -8.97 -22.66 -9.83
CA MET A 1 -10.08 -22.38 -8.89
C MET A 1 -9.45 -21.85 -7.62
N ALA A 2 -9.57 -20.54 -7.36
CA ALA A 2 -8.88 -19.87 -6.26
C ALA A 2 -9.41 -20.39 -4.92
N SER A 3 -8.49 -20.82 -4.05
CA SER A 3 -8.77 -21.25 -2.69
C SER A 3 -9.29 -20.06 -1.89
N THR A 4 -10.59 -20.05 -1.59
CA THR A 4 -11.20 -19.03 -0.73
C THR A 4 -10.74 -19.26 0.70
N VAL A 5 -9.66 -18.59 1.09
CA VAL A 5 -9.27 -18.48 2.50
C VAL A 5 -10.44 -17.87 3.26
N ASP A 6 -11.11 -18.71 4.03
CA ASP A 6 -12.35 -18.39 4.73
C ASP A 6 -12.05 -17.50 5.96
N LEU A 7 -11.92 -16.19 5.74
CA LEU A 7 -12.32 -15.18 6.74
C LEU A 7 -13.37 -14.14 6.21
N PRO A 8 -14.35 -14.52 5.35
CA PRO A 8 -15.38 -13.64 4.81
C PRO A 8 -16.57 -13.51 5.76
N GLU A 9 -16.44 -13.65 7.07
CA GLU A 9 -17.57 -13.47 8.01
C GLU A 9 -17.35 -12.33 9.00
N HIS A 10 -16.26 -11.58 8.87
CA HIS A 10 -15.90 -10.55 9.83
C HIS A 10 -15.78 -9.17 9.16
N CYS A 11 -16.11 -8.13 9.93
CA CYS A 11 -15.91 -6.75 9.51
C CYS A 11 -14.44 -6.51 9.15
N ILE A 12 -14.18 -5.86 8.02
CA ILE A 12 -12.81 -5.57 7.59
C ILE A 12 -12.09 -4.57 8.52
N VAL A 13 -12.84 -3.73 9.24
CA VAL A 13 -12.30 -2.69 10.13
C VAL A 13 -12.06 -3.24 11.53
N CYS A 14 -13.11 -3.75 12.18
CA CYS A 14 -13.08 -4.14 13.61
C CYS A 14 -13.10 -5.65 13.87
N TYR A 15 -13.17 -6.46 12.82
CA TYR A 15 -13.17 -7.92 12.92
C TYR A 15 -14.31 -8.51 13.75
N THR A 16 -15.36 -7.75 14.08
CA THR A 16 -16.61 -8.31 14.62
C THR A 16 -17.32 -9.13 13.55
N ALA A 17 -17.86 -10.30 13.92
CA ALA A 17 -18.64 -11.13 13.03
C ALA A 17 -19.82 -10.33 12.43
N THR A 18 -20.02 -10.44 11.11
CA THR A 18 -21.09 -9.73 10.42
C THR A 18 -21.42 -10.36 9.08
N THR A 19 -22.72 -10.41 8.79
CA THR A 19 -23.24 -10.78 7.46
C THR A 19 -23.48 -9.55 6.58
N LYS A 20 -23.32 -8.33 7.12
CA LYS A 20 -23.58 -7.08 6.40
C LYS A 20 -22.46 -6.78 5.40
N LEU A 21 -22.85 -6.46 4.18
CA LEU A 21 -21.96 -6.03 3.10
C LEU A 21 -22.21 -4.55 2.79
N CYS A 22 -21.21 -3.87 2.22
CA CYS A 22 -21.40 -2.56 1.62
C CYS A 22 -22.55 -2.62 0.61
N SER A 23 -23.55 -1.75 0.76
CA SER A 23 -24.77 -1.78 -0.06
C SER A 23 -24.52 -1.54 -1.54
N ALA A 24 -23.47 -0.77 -1.87
CA ALA A 24 -23.10 -0.44 -3.25
C ALA A 24 -22.34 -1.60 -3.94
N CYS A 25 -21.18 -1.99 -3.41
CA CYS A 25 -20.31 -2.96 -4.10
C CYS A 25 -20.56 -4.43 -3.70
N ARG A 26 -21.22 -4.67 -2.56
CA ARG A 26 -21.45 -6.01 -1.98
C ARG A 26 -20.19 -6.87 -1.79
N ALA A 27 -19.01 -6.26 -1.80
CA ALA A 27 -17.72 -6.97 -1.72
C ALA A 27 -17.04 -6.87 -0.34
N VAL A 28 -17.31 -5.80 0.41
CA VAL A 28 -16.63 -5.52 1.69
C VAL A 28 -17.62 -5.65 2.84
N ARG A 29 -17.23 -6.35 3.91
CA ARG A 29 -18.05 -6.53 5.11
C ARG A 29 -17.80 -5.46 6.16
N LEU A 30 -18.89 -4.85 6.62
CA LEU A 30 -18.89 -3.74 7.56
C LEU A 30 -20.02 -3.94 8.58
N CYS A 31 -19.70 -4.06 9.87
CA CYS A 31 -20.70 -4.40 10.89
C CYS A 31 -21.64 -3.23 11.25
N SER A 32 -21.19 -1.99 11.03
CA SER A 32 -21.86 -0.75 11.44
C SER A 32 -21.56 0.42 10.50
N GLU A 33 -22.41 1.45 10.55
CA GLU A 33 -22.18 2.72 9.85
C GLU A 33 -20.87 3.38 10.28
N ARG A 34 -20.50 3.25 11.57
CA ARG A 34 -19.22 3.75 12.10
C ARG A 34 -18.03 3.16 11.33
N CYS A 35 -17.98 1.82 11.18
CA CYS A 35 -16.91 1.15 10.42
C CYS A 35 -16.92 1.57 8.93
N GLN A 36 -18.11 1.77 8.35
CA GLN A 36 -18.22 2.28 6.99
C GLN A 36 -17.62 3.69 6.86
N ARG A 37 -17.95 4.61 7.78
CA ARG A 37 -17.43 5.98 7.79
C ARG A 37 -15.91 6.04 7.97
N ILE A 38 -15.37 5.19 8.85
CA ILE A 38 -13.91 5.07 9.06
C ILE A 38 -13.21 4.69 7.75
N LEU A 39 -13.73 3.69 7.04
CA LEU A 39 -13.09 3.16 5.82
C LEU A 39 -13.43 3.95 4.55
N TRP A 40 -14.50 4.74 4.55
CA TRP A 40 -15.03 5.41 3.36
C TRP A 40 -14.01 6.22 2.54
N PRO A 41 -13.08 7.00 3.14
CA PRO A 41 -12.13 7.81 2.38
C PRO A 41 -11.31 7.04 1.36
N THR A 42 -10.99 5.77 1.65
CA THR A 42 -10.26 4.88 0.73
C THR A 42 -11.20 3.90 0.03
N HIS A 43 -12.21 3.38 0.72
CA HIS A 43 -13.17 2.45 0.13
C HIS A 43 -13.88 3.03 -1.08
N LYS A 44 -14.22 4.33 -1.08
CA LYS A 44 -14.92 4.96 -2.21
C LYS A 44 -14.17 4.82 -3.53
N VAL A 45 -12.84 4.72 -3.51
CA VAL A 45 -12.02 4.53 -4.73
C VAL A 45 -12.13 3.10 -5.23
N LEU A 46 -12.24 2.12 -4.33
CA LEU A 46 -12.36 0.69 -4.65
C LEU A 46 -13.81 0.22 -4.82
N CYS A 47 -14.78 1.03 -4.39
CA CYS A 47 -16.19 0.65 -4.34
C CYS A 47 -16.74 0.47 -5.76
N GLY A 48 -17.32 -0.69 -6.03
CA GLY A 48 -17.90 -1.04 -7.34
C GLY A 48 -16.87 -1.49 -8.38
N ARG A 49 -15.59 -1.52 -8.04
CA ARG A 49 -14.54 -2.07 -8.90
C ARG A 49 -14.39 -3.58 -8.72
N SER A 50 -13.65 -4.21 -9.64
CA SER A 50 -13.26 -5.62 -9.52
C SER A 50 -12.65 -5.90 -8.15
N VAL A 51 -13.03 -7.04 -7.56
CA VAL A 51 -12.47 -7.51 -6.30
C VAL A 51 -11.12 -8.16 -6.49
N ASP A 52 -10.77 -8.57 -7.71
CA ASP A 52 -9.55 -9.29 -8.04
C ASP A 52 -8.39 -8.35 -8.36
N THR A 53 -8.68 -7.12 -8.77
CA THR A 53 -7.68 -6.10 -9.09
C THR A 53 -7.60 -5.07 -7.96
N PHE A 54 -6.38 -4.70 -7.55
CA PHE A 54 -6.17 -3.58 -6.65
C PHE A 54 -6.17 -2.26 -7.43
N TYR A 55 -6.59 -1.15 -6.82
CA TYR A 55 -6.57 0.15 -7.49
C TYR A 55 -6.02 1.24 -6.58
N LEU A 56 -5.18 2.10 -7.16
CA LEU A 56 -4.78 3.37 -6.57
C LEU A 56 -5.39 4.52 -7.37
N PRO A 57 -5.90 5.57 -6.69
CA PRO A 57 -6.39 6.75 -7.39
C PRO A 57 -5.22 7.47 -8.08
N PRO A 58 -5.45 8.08 -9.25
CA PRO A 58 -4.48 9.01 -9.84
C PRO A 58 -4.13 10.11 -8.85
N LEU A 59 -2.91 10.64 -8.93
CA LEU A 59 -2.50 11.77 -8.11
C LEU A 59 -3.35 13.00 -8.46
N THR A 60 -3.75 13.73 -7.44
CA THR A 60 -4.41 15.03 -7.60
C THR A 60 -3.43 16.09 -8.12
N ALA A 61 -3.93 17.18 -8.67
CA ALA A 61 -3.07 18.28 -9.13
C ALA A 61 -2.16 18.83 -8.02
N ASP A 62 -2.61 18.83 -6.78
CA ASP A 62 -1.85 19.33 -5.62
C ASP A 62 -0.73 18.35 -5.24
N GLU A 63 -1.01 17.05 -5.32
CA GLU A 63 -0.01 16.00 -5.12
C GLU A 63 1.03 16.00 -6.24
N ILE A 64 0.63 16.25 -7.49
CA ILE A 64 1.56 16.42 -8.62
C ILE A 64 2.50 17.60 -8.39
N ARG A 65 1.99 18.76 -7.96
CA ARG A 65 2.84 19.92 -7.62
C ARG A 65 3.80 19.61 -6.47
N SER A 66 3.28 18.98 -5.42
CA SER A 66 4.10 18.57 -4.26
C SER A 66 5.19 17.56 -4.67
N LEU A 67 4.88 16.65 -5.60
CA LEU A 67 5.84 15.68 -6.11
C LEU A 67 6.92 16.38 -6.95
N ASP A 68 6.52 17.37 -7.75
CA ASP A 68 7.44 18.19 -8.55
C ASP A 68 8.50 18.88 -7.69
N ASP A 69 8.11 19.39 -6.52
CA ASP A 69 8.98 20.07 -5.56
C ASP A 69 10.00 19.16 -4.86
N VAL A 70 9.75 17.84 -4.85
CA VAL A 70 10.54 16.86 -4.07
C VAL A 70 11.26 15.82 -4.91
N LYS A 71 10.86 15.61 -6.17
CA LYS A 71 11.36 14.53 -7.05
C LYS A 71 12.88 14.47 -7.22
N SER A 72 13.55 15.62 -7.15
CA SER A 72 15.00 15.72 -7.35
C SER A 72 15.79 15.62 -6.04
N ARG A 73 15.13 15.57 -4.88
CA ARG A 73 15.80 15.52 -3.58
C ARG A 73 16.35 14.11 -3.33
N PRO A 74 17.67 13.94 -3.14
CA PRO A 74 18.26 12.63 -2.89
C PRO A 74 17.94 12.11 -1.47
N GLY A 75 17.82 10.79 -1.35
CA GLY A 75 17.74 10.09 -0.08
C GLY A 75 16.44 10.30 0.71
N LEU A 76 15.39 10.81 0.07
CA LEU A 76 14.07 10.97 0.72
C LEU A 76 13.57 9.64 1.29
N VAL A 77 13.65 8.57 0.50
CA VAL A 77 13.23 7.23 0.88
C VAL A 77 14.42 6.46 1.47
N PRO A 78 14.35 6.02 2.74
CA PRO A 78 15.37 5.17 3.35
C PRO A 78 15.57 3.87 2.56
N GLY A 79 16.81 3.41 2.43
CA GLY A 79 17.16 2.19 1.70
C GLY A 79 17.51 2.41 0.22
N LEU A 80 17.08 3.51 -0.41
CA LEU A 80 17.39 3.82 -1.81
C LEU A 80 18.78 4.43 -2.04
N ARG A 81 19.76 4.19 -1.15
CA ARG A 81 21.18 4.60 -1.29
C ARG A 81 21.39 6.06 -1.72
N GLY A 82 20.53 6.99 -1.27
CA GLY A 82 20.64 8.40 -1.64
C GLY A 82 20.09 8.76 -3.03
N GLN A 83 19.41 7.86 -3.72
CA GLN A 83 18.76 8.16 -4.99
C GLN A 83 17.58 9.13 -4.81
N SER A 84 17.35 9.96 -5.83
CA SER A 84 16.14 10.76 -6.02
C SER A 84 15.10 9.99 -6.83
N LEU A 85 13.86 10.48 -6.90
CA LEU A 85 12.82 9.86 -7.74
C LEU A 85 13.23 9.91 -9.22
N VAL A 86 13.80 11.04 -9.66
CA VAL A 86 14.28 11.20 -11.05
C VAL A 86 15.33 10.15 -11.39
N SER A 87 16.33 9.96 -10.53
CA SER A 87 17.38 8.97 -10.78
C SER A 87 16.86 7.54 -10.75
N LEU A 88 15.88 7.25 -9.88
CA LEU A 88 15.29 5.93 -9.77
C LEU A 88 14.49 5.57 -11.03
N VAL A 89 13.58 6.45 -11.46
CA VAL A 89 12.76 6.24 -12.67
C VAL A 89 13.61 6.17 -13.94
N LYS A 90 14.66 7.01 -14.03
CA LYS A 90 15.56 7.00 -15.19
C LYS A 90 16.51 5.80 -15.22
N GLY A 91 16.66 5.03 -14.14
CA GLY A 91 17.45 3.79 -14.11
C GLY A 91 18.92 3.93 -14.50
N GLY A 92 19.49 5.14 -14.48
CA GLY A 92 20.84 5.42 -15.00
C GLY A 92 20.96 5.42 -16.53
N TYR A 93 19.85 5.27 -17.27
CA TYR A 93 19.84 5.40 -18.72
C TYR A 93 20.15 6.85 -19.14
N PRO A 94 20.98 7.09 -20.17
CA PRO A 94 21.23 8.41 -20.69
C PRO A 94 20.26 8.78 -21.84
N GLY A 95 20.18 10.08 -22.13
CA GLY A 95 19.62 10.60 -23.37
C GLY A 95 18.12 10.32 -23.58
N PRO A 96 17.67 10.14 -24.84
CA PRO A 96 16.25 10.06 -25.18
C PRO A 96 15.45 8.98 -24.45
N LEU A 97 16.09 7.84 -24.13
CA LEU A 97 15.42 6.77 -23.38
C LEU A 97 15.08 7.21 -21.96
N ALA A 98 15.99 7.92 -21.29
CA ALA A 98 15.77 8.43 -19.95
C ALA A 98 14.60 9.42 -19.91
N ASP A 99 14.49 10.26 -20.94
CA ASP A 99 13.42 11.26 -21.05
C ASP A 99 12.08 10.62 -21.41
N PHE A 100 12.09 9.57 -22.23
CA PHE A 100 10.91 8.75 -22.48
C PHE A 100 10.39 8.10 -21.20
N LEU A 101 11.23 7.39 -20.45
CA LEU A 101 10.86 6.75 -19.18
C LEU A 101 10.26 7.76 -18.19
N TRP A 102 10.92 8.91 -18.08
CA TRP A 102 10.46 9.98 -17.20
C TRP A 102 9.11 10.58 -17.63
N THR A 103 8.89 10.75 -18.94
CA THR A 103 7.62 11.24 -19.48
C THR A 103 6.49 10.25 -19.24
N THR A 104 6.74 8.97 -19.53
CA THR A 104 5.78 7.87 -19.31
C THR A 104 5.40 7.75 -17.84
N PHE A 105 6.36 7.91 -16.93
CA PHE A 105 6.11 7.93 -15.49
C PHE A 105 5.06 8.98 -15.12
N TRP A 106 5.24 10.25 -15.52
CA TRP A 106 4.28 11.31 -15.22
C TRP A 106 2.89 11.07 -15.81
N GLN A 107 2.83 10.58 -17.06
CA GLN A 107 1.57 10.25 -17.70
C GLN A 107 0.79 9.24 -16.86
N ARG A 108 1.47 8.18 -16.37
CA ARG A 108 0.87 7.14 -15.53
C ARG A 108 0.38 7.63 -14.17
N LEU A 109 1.01 8.66 -13.58
CA LEU A 109 0.57 9.22 -12.30
C LEU A 109 -0.83 9.85 -12.36
N THR A 110 -1.20 10.39 -13.52
CA THR A 110 -2.49 11.08 -13.74
C THR A 110 -3.49 10.27 -14.55
N ALA A 111 -3.04 9.19 -15.20
CA ALA A 111 -3.88 8.33 -16.00
C ALA A 111 -4.96 7.63 -15.14
N PRO A 112 -6.18 7.45 -15.67
CA PRO A 112 -7.18 6.60 -15.03
C PRO A 112 -6.68 5.14 -14.95
N ALA A 113 -7.42 4.30 -14.22
CA ALA A 113 -7.14 2.87 -14.21
C ALA A 113 -7.23 2.28 -15.63
N ASN A 114 -6.36 1.32 -15.91
CA ASN A 114 -6.32 0.59 -17.19
C ASN A 114 -7.06 -0.74 -17.05
N ASP A 115 -7.75 -1.16 -18.12
CA ASP A 115 -8.39 -2.47 -18.20
C ASP A 115 -7.37 -3.58 -18.52
N ASP A 116 -6.25 -3.24 -19.15
CA ASP A 116 -5.13 -4.15 -19.34
C ASP A 116 -4.39 -4.36 -18.00
N PRO A 117 -4.33 -5.59 -17.47
CA PRO A 117 -3.78 -5.82 -16.14
C PRO A 117 -2.27 -5.58 -16.03
N TYR A 118 -1.54 -5.73 -17.13
CA TYR A 118 -0.10 -5.51 -17.14
C TYR A 118 0.19 -4.01 -17.07
N GLU A 119 -0.42 -3.22 -17.95
CA GLU A 119 -0.32 -1.75 -17.94
C GLU A 119 -0.86 -1.15 -16.63
N GLU A 120 -1.94 -1.72 -16.08
CA GLU A 120 -2.45 -1.30 -14.77
C GLU A 120 -1.44 -1.59 -13.66
N ASN A 121 -0.79 -2.76 -13.64
CA ASN A 121 0.24 -3.05 -12.65
C ASN A 121 1.41 -2.05 -12.75
N GLU A 122 1.92 -1.75 -13.95
CA GLU A 122 2.98 -0.75 -14.13
C GLU A 122 2.52 0.66 -13.69
N ARG A 123 1.25 1.01 -13.94
CA ARG A 123 0.66 2.27 -13.47
C ARG A 123 0.61 2.31 -11.94
N LEU A 124 0.16 1.23 -11.29
CA LEU A 124 0.05 1.12 -9.83
C LEU A 124 1.42 1.19 -9.14
N GLU A 125 2.45 0.57 -9.70
CA GLU A 125 3.83 0.68 -9.20
C GLU A 125 4.32 2.13 -9.22
N ASN A 126 4.11 2.84 -10.33
CA ASN A 126 4.50 4.25 -10.46
C ASN A 126 3.74 5.16 -9.48
N VAL A 127 2.44 4.93 -9.32
CA VAL A 127 1.59 5.69 -8.39
C VAL A 127 1.97 5.40 -6.93
N ALA A 128 2.22 4.14 -6.57
CA ALA A 128 2.68 3.77 -5.23
C ALA A 128 4.04 4.40 -4.91
N LEU A 129 4.99 4.34 -5.85
CA LEU A 129 6.29 4.97 -5.71
C LEU A 129 6.17 6.50 -5.49
N ALA A 130 5.32 7.17 -6.27
CA ALA A 130 5.07 8.59 -6.11
C ALA A 130 4.48 8.93 -4.73
N TYR A 131 3.48 8.16 -4.26
CA TYR A 131 2.91 8.33 -2.93
C TYR A 131 3.92 8.05 -1.81
N GLU A 132 4.84 7.11 -1.99
CA GLU A 132 5.92 6.83 -1.03
C GLU A 132 6.87 8.03 -0.91
N PHE A 133 7.28 8.62 -2.03
CA PHE A 133 8.10 9.85 -2.03
C PHE A 133 7.39 11.03 -1.37
N LEU A 134 6.10 11.24 -1.66
CA LEU A 134 5.28 12.27 -1.01
C LEU A 134 5.17 12.03 0.51
N GLY A 135 4.95 10.78 0.92
CA GLY A 135 4.93 10.38 2.32
C GLY A 135 6.23 10.74 3.02
N HIS A 136 7.38 10.29 2.47
CA HIS A 136 8.69 10.56 3.04
C HIS A 136 9.06 12.05 3.06
N ALA A 137 8.64 12.83 2.07
CA ALA A 137 8.79 14.28 2.11
C ALA A 137 8.00 14.88 3.29
N ALA A 138 6.75 14.48 3.48
CA ALA A 138 5.94 14.92 4.62
C ALA A 138 6.54 14.49 5.98
N ASP A 139 7.13 13.29 6.07
CA ASP A 139 7.88 12.84 7.26
C ASP A 139 9.04 13.80 7.58
N ARG A 140 9.82 14.19 6.57
CA ARG A 140 10.98 15.09 6.78
C ARG A 140 10.57 16.48 7.23
N GLU A 141 9.54 17.06 6.63
CA GLU A 141 9.03 18.37 7.04
C GLU A 141 8.56 18.33 8.50
N LEU A 142 7.87 17.25 8.87
CA LEU A 142 7.45 17.02 10.25
C LEU A 142 8.65 16.93 11.23
N PHE A 143 9.72 16.19 10.88
CA PHE A 143 10.92 16.13 11.70
C PHE A 143 11.70 17.44 11.77
N ALA A 144 11.53 18.33 10.77
CA ALA A 144 12.09 19.67 10.77
C ALA A 144 11.30 20.67 11.64
N GLY A 145 10.22 20.22 12.30
CA GLY A 145 9.35 21.08 13.11
C GLY A 145 8.34 21.89 12.30
N ASN A 146 8.24 21.65 10.99
CA ASN A 146 7.19 22.26 10.18
C ASN A 146 5.86 21.53 10.45
N PRO A 147 4.72 22.24 10.48
CA PRO A 147 3.42 21.59 10.67
C PRO A 147 3.23 20.55 9.57
N PRO A 148 2.91 19.29 9.91
CA PRO A 148 2.84 18.24 8.92
C PRO A 148 1.73 18.56 7.92
N ALA A 149 2.06 18.50 6.63
CA ALA A 149 1.03 18.32 5.62
C ALA A 149 0.20 17.08 6.03
N ARG A 150 -1.14 17.21 6.02
CA ARG A 150 -2.01 16.09 6.36
C ARG A 150 -1.70 14.93 5.42
N ARG A 151 -1.30 13.79 5.99
CA ARG A 151 -1.04 12.59 5.20
C ARG A 151 -2.35 12.02 4.71
N SER A 152 -2.39 11.64 3.44
CA SER A 152 -3.48 10.81 2.93
C SER A 152 -3.27 9.35 3.36
N PRO A 153 -4.34 8.56 3.50
CA PRO A 153 -4.22 7.12 3.67
C PRO A 153 -3.38 6.46 2.56
N TRP A 154 -3.36 7.02 1.35
CA TRP A 154 -2.60 6.50 0.22
C TRP A 154 -1.09 6.65 0.41
N GLN A 155 -0.63 7.78 0.95
CA GLN A 155 0.78 8.00 1.30
C GLN A 155 1.24 7.03 2.40
N LEU A 156 0.42 6.80 3.43
CA LEU A 156 0.72 5.82 4.47
C LEU A 156 0.71 4.38 3.93
N PHE A 157 -0.24 4.05 3.06
CA PHE A 157 -0.35 2.76 2.41
C PHE A 157 0.87 2.47 1.53
N ALA A 158 1.29 3.44 0.70
CA ALA A 158 2.34 3.28 -0.28
C ALA A 158 3.64 2.73 0.30
N LYS A 159 4.09 3.24 1.45
CA LYS A 159 5.27 2.73 2.16
C LYS A 159 5.17 1.22 2.46
N SER A 160 4.04 0.78 3.00
CA SER A 160 3.82 -0.65 3.28
C SER A 160 3.68 -1.47 2.00
N CYS A 161 3.00 -0.93 1.00
CA CYS A 161 2.78 -1.56 -0.29
C CYS A 161 4.11 -1.82 -1.01
N MET A 162 4.97 -0.80 -1.11
CA MET A 162 6.28 -0.89 -1.78
C MET A 162 7.23 -1.85 -1.07
N ALA A 163 7.17 -1.92 0.27
CA ALA A 163 7.94 -2.90 1.03
C ALA A 163 7.51 -4.35 0.72
N PHE A 164 6.21 -4.64 0.71
CA PHE A 164 5.69 -5.97 0.34
C PHE A 164 5.90 -6.30 -1.14
N HIS A 165 5.73 -5.32 -2.03
CA HIS A 165 6.03 -5.44 -3.45
C HIS A 165 7.49 -5.83 -3.67
N THR A 166 8.43 -5.12 -3.05
CA THR A 166 9.87 -5.41 -3.14
C THR A 166 10.18 -6.80 -2.62
N GLU A 167 9.66 -7.16 -1.44
CA GLU A 167 9.87 -8.48 -0.84
C GLU A 167 9.35 -9.62 -1.74
N TYR A 168 8.18 -9.41 -2.35
CA TYR A 168 7.60 -10.34 -3.32
C TYR A 168 8.48 -10.48 -4.56
N CYS A 169 8.85 -9.36 -5.20
CA CYS A 169 9.67 -9.35 -6.41
C CYS A 169 11.03 -10.01 -6.16
N GLU A 170 11.69 -9.72 -5.03
CA GLU A 170 12.95 -10.36 -4.64
C GLU A 170 12.78 -11.87 -4.39
N ALA A 171 11.70 -12.28 -3.73
CA ALA A 171 11.45 -13.69 -3.46
C ALA A 171 11.17 -14.47 -4.75
N VAL A 172 10.37 -13.90 -5.66
CA VAL A 172 10.11 -14.46 -7.00
C VAL A 172 11.39 -14.53 -7.82
N ALA A 173 12.18 -13.45 -7.87
CA ALA A 173 13.45 -13.41 -8.61
C ALA A 173 14.47 -14.44 -8.09
N LYS A 174 14.51 -14.66 -6.77
CA LYS A 174 15.38 -15.69 -6.16
C LYS A 174 14.90 -17.11 -6.48
N MET A 175 13.59 -17.34 -6.54
CA MET A 175 13.04 -18.62 -6.99
C MET A 175 13.27 -18.86 -8.48
N SER A 176 13.24 -17.80 -9.29
CA SER A 176 13.37 -17.86 -10.75
C SER A 176 14.78 -18.10 -11.25
N GLY A 177 15.72 -18.50 -10.39
CA GLY A 177 17.04 -19.03 -10.76
C GLY A 177 16.99 -20.35 -11.56
N ASN A 178 16.10 -20.44 -12.57
CA ASN A 178 15.74 -21.56 -13.43
C ASN A 178 14.86 -22.68 -12.84
N THR A 179 14.02 -22.42 -11.83
CA THR A 179 12.99 -23.41 -11.46
C THR A 179 11.81 -23.37 -12.45
N PRO A 180 11.32 -24.52 -12.96
CA PRO A 180 10.12 -24.58 -13.79
C PRO A 180 8.91 -23.88 -13.15
N GLU A 181 8.79 -23.94 -11.83
CA GLU A 181 7.70 -23.37 -11.03
C GLU A 181 7.72 -21.84 -11.04
N ALA A 182 8.90 -21.20 -10.95
CA ALA A 182 9.00 -19.75 -10.97
C ALA A 182 8.83 -19.16 -12.38
N ALA A 183 9.36 -19.84 -13.41
CA ALA A 183 9.07 -19.50 -14.80
C ALA A 183 7.60 -19.71 -15.15
N ALA A 184 6.94 -20.72 -14.57
CA ALA A 184 5.50 -20.94 -14.69
C ALA A 184 4.71 -19.87 -13.92
N PHE A 185 5.13 -19.43 -12.73
CA PHE A 185 4.42 -18.42 -11.94
C PHE A 185 4.50 -17.01 -12.57
N ASP A 186 5.67 -16.62 -13.08
CA ASP A 186 5.84 -15.36 -13.81
C ASP A 186 5.03 -15.34 -15.12
N LYS A 187 5.03 -16.47 -15.86
CA LYS A 187 4.21 -16.64 -17.07
C LYS A 187 2.72 -16.86 -16.82
N ALA A 188 2.33 -17.46 -15.70
CA ALA A 188 0.94 -17.79 -15.39
C ALA A 188 0.22 -16.66 -14.67
N THR A 189 0.95 -15.80 -13.96
CA THR A 189 0.36 -14.58 -13.42
C THR A 189 0.17 -13.60 -14.56
N GLN A 190 1.18 -13.00 -15.20
CA GLN A 190 1.00 -11.86 -16.14
C GLN A 190 0.19 -10.66 -15.58
N ILE A 191 -0.31 -10.75 -14.36
CA ILE A 191 -1.20 -9.79 -13.69
C ILE A 191 -0.46 -8.92 -12.65
N GLY A 192 0.84 -9.18 -12.44
CA GLY A 192 1.72 -8.42 -11.55
C GLY A 192 1.42 -8.55 -10.05
N SER A 193 2.30 -7.96 -9.23
CA SER A 193 2.23 -8.07 -7.77
C SER A 193 0.95 -7.47 -7.16
N PHE A 194 0.37 -6.45 -7.80
CA PHE A 194 -0.85 -5.78 -7.29
C PHE A 194 -2.09 -6.64 -7.39
N THR A 195 -2.14 -7.58 -8.32
CA THR A 195 -3.21 -8.57 -8.41
C THR A 195 -2.94 -9.72 -7.45
N VAL A 196 -1.72 -10.24 -7.47
CA VAL A 196 -1.32 -11.38 -6.63
C VAL A 196 -1.45 -11.08 -5.13
N LEU A 197 -1.05 -9.88 -4.71
CA LEU A 197 -1.09 -9.43 -3.32
C LEU A 197 -2.34 -8.59 -3.00
N ASN A 198 -3.34 -8.55 -3.88
CA ASN A 198 -4.49 -7.66 -3.75
C ASN A 198 -5.21 -7.79 -2.39
N ALA A 199 -5.44 -9.01 -1.90
CA ALA A 199 -6.08 -9.22 -0.59
C ALA A 199 -5.25 -8.63 0.56
N LEU A 200 -3.93 -8.79 0.53
CA LEU A 200 -3.00 -8.20 1.47
C LEU A 200 -3.01 -6.67 1.36
N PHE A 201 -2.93 -6.13 0.15
CA PHE A 201 -2.92 -4.68 -0.09
C PHE A 201 -4.21 -4.00 0.36
N ARG A 202 -5.37 -4.63 0.16
CA ARG A 202 -6.64 -4.14 0.73
C ARG A 202 -6.59 -4.08 2.25
N GLN A 203 -6.00 -5.08 2.91
CA GLN A 203 -5.84 -5.07 4.36
C GLN A 203 -4.84 -3.99 4.82
N GLN A 204 -3.72 -3.78 4.11
CA GLN A 204 -2.79 -2.69 4.43
C GLN A 204 -3.42 -1.32 4.23
N LEU A 205 -4.26 -1.15 3.21
CA LEU A 205 -5.01 0.09 2.98
C LEU A 205 -5.99 0.38 4.13
N VAL A 206 -6.63 -0.66 4.69
CA VAL A 206 -7.46 -0.52 5.89
C VAL A 206 -6.61 -0.02 7.07
N HIS A 207 -5.41 -0.59 7.30
CA HIS A 207 -4.51 -0.12 8.36
C HIS A 207 -4.13 1.36 8.19
N ALA A 208 -3.73 1.74 6.97
CA ALA A 208 -3.37 3.10 6.63
C ALA A 208 -4.54 4.07 6.83
N THR A 209 -5.76 3.64 6.49
CA THR A 209 -6.98 4.43 6.68
C THR A 209 -7.29 4.64 8.16
N ILE A 210 -7.28 3.58 8.97
CA ILE A 210 -7.51 3.64 10.41
C ILE A 210 -6.47 4.55 11.08
N THR A 211 -5.20 4.38 10.73
CA THR A 211 -4.09 5.21 11.23
C THR A 211 -4.32 6.68 10.86
N CYS A 212 -4.68 6.99 9.62
CA CYS A 212 -4.97 8.37 9.23
C CYS A 212 -6.17 8.95 9.99
N GLN A 213 -7.22 8.17 10.21
CA GLN A 213 -8.41 8.61 10.94
C GLN A 213 -8.12 8.95 12.40
N SER A 214 -7.15 8.28 13.05
CA SER A 214 -6.83 8.55 14.44
C SER A 214 -6.16 9.90 14.70
N TYR A 215 -5.57 10.51 13.67
CA TYR A 215 -4.98 11.86 13.73
C TYR A 215 -5.90 12.96 13.18
N ASN A 216 -7.07 12.61 12.63
CA ASN A 216 -8.04 13.62 12.17
C ASN A 216 -8.71 14.34 13.33
N ARG A 217 -9.17 15.57 13.09
CA ARG A 217 -9.97 16.35 14.05
C ARG A 217 -11.30 16.76 13.39
N PRO A 218 -12.47 16.28 13.88
CA PRO A 218 -12.63 15.29 14.95
C PRO A 218 -12.18 13.89 14.51
N SER A 219 -11.64 13.10 15.43
CA SER A 219 -11.25 11.71 15.16
C SER A 219 -12.47 10.79 15.25
N LEU A 220 -12.57 9.82 14.33
CA LEU A 220 -13.57 8.75 14.38
C LEU A 220 -13.09 7.52 15.19
N VAL A 221 -11.78 7.42 15.45
CA VAL A 221 -11.10 6.29 16.08
C VAL A 221 -10.02 6.83 17.02
N GLY A 222 -10.10 6.52 18.31
CA GLY A 222 -9.02 6.91 19.24
C GLY A 222 -7.68 6.31 18.83
N GLN A 223 -6.55 6.91 19.24
CA GLN A 223 -5.22 6.36 18.91
C GLN A 223 -5.01 4.95 19.48
N GLU A 224 -5.47 4.69 20.71
CA GLU A 224 -5.42 3.38 21.34
C GLU A 224 -6.28 2.35 20.59
N GLU A 225 -7.55 2.69 20.29
CA GLU A 225 -8.42 1.86 19.47
C GLU A 225 -7.81 1.59 18.08
N ALA A 226 -7.22 2.60 17.44
CA ALA A 226 -6.56 2.45 16.15
C ALA A 226 -5.39 1.45 16.21
N LEU A 227 -4.61 1.46 17.30
CA LEU A 227 -3.54 0.47 17.53
C LEU A 227 -4.10 -0.95 17.57
N GLU A 228 -5.12 -1.18 18.38
CA GLU A 228 -5.74 -2.50 18.53
C GLU A 228 -6.29 -3.01 17.20
N LEU A 229 -7.00 -2.14 16.46
CA LEU A 229 -7.57 -2.46 15.16
C LEU A 229 -6.50 -2.77 14.11
N VAL A 230 -5.40 -2.00 14.07
CA VAL A 230 -4.27 -2.24 13.16
C VAL A 230 -3.56 -3.55 13.53
N GLN A 231 -3.36 -3.83 14.82
CA GLN A 231 -2.73 -5.07 15.27
C GLN A 231 -3.56 -6.30 14.89
N ALA A 232 -4.87 -6.27 15.14
CA ALA A 232 -5.79 -7.34 14.73
C ALA A 232 -5.77 -7.54 13.20
N GLY A 233 -5.71 -6.45 12.44
CA GLY A 233 -5.59 -6.50 10.99
C GLY A 233 -4.29 -7.08 10.46
N ARG A 234 -3.17 -6.81 11.13
CA ARG A 234 -1.88 -7.45 10.80
C ARG A 234 -1.93 -8.95 11.05
N THR A 235 -2.53 -9.40 12.15
CA THR A 235 -2.76 -10.84 12.39
C THR A 235 -3.61 -11.45 11.28
N ARG A 236 -4.66 -10.76 10.82
CA ARG A 236 -5.44 -11.21 9.67
C ARG A 236 -4.62 -11.27 8.38
N ALA A 237 -3.78 -10.26 8.12
CA ALA A 237 -2.91 -10.22 6.95
C ALA A 237 -1.94 -11.41 6.89
N VAL A 238 -1.36 -11.79 8.04
CA VAL A 238 -0.53 -13.01 8.15
C VAL A 238 -1.34 -14.26 7.78
N LYS A 239 -2.55 -14.43 8.33
CA LYS A 239 -3.42 -15.57 8.01
C LYS A 239 -3.79 -15.63 6.52
N LEU A 240 -4.04 -14.47 5.90
CA LEU A 240 -4.32 -14.38 4.46
C LEU A 240 -3.11 -14.83 3.62
N LEU A 241 -1.90 -14.44 4.02
CA LEU A 241 -0.67 -14.89 3.36
C LEU A 241 -0.45 -16.39 3.55
N GLU A 242 -0.58 -16.90 4.77
CA GLU A 242 -0.40 -18.32 5.10
C GLU A 242 -1.31 -19.23 4.25
N ALA A 243 -2.55 -18.80 4.05
CA ALA A 243 -3.54 -19.57 3.32
C ALA A 243 -3.60 -19.26 1.81
N SER A 244 -2.77 -18.33 1.31
CA SER A 244 -2.65 -18.06 -0.13
C SER A 244 -2.07 -19.24 -0.90
N ASP A 245 -2.27 -19.24 -2.22
CA ASP A 245 -1.70 -20.18 -3.18
C ASP A 245 -0.29 -19.78 -3.65
N LEU A 246 0.33 -18.79 -2.99
CA LEU A 246 1.71 -18.39 -3.27
C LEU A 246 2.69 -19.54 -3.03
N PRO A 247 3.79 -19.61 -3.81
CA PRO A 247 4.85 -20.55 -3.53
C PRO A 247 5.36 -20.41 -2.09
N GLU A 248 5.64 -21.53 -1.43
CA GLU A 248 5.95 -21.58 0.00
C GLU A 248 7.10 -20.65 0.41
N PHE A 249 8.14 -20.56 -0.42
CA PHE A 249 9.26 -19.64 -0.17
C PHE A 249 8.85 -18.15 -0.21
N VAL A 250 8.02 -17.75 -1.19
CA VAL A 250 7.48 -16.38 -1.29
C VAL A 250 6.57 -16.09 -0.09
N LYS A 251 5.71 -17.04 0.25
CA LYS A 251 4.81 -16.97 1.40
C LYS A 251 5.59 -16.75 2.71
N GLN A 252 6.62 -17.55 2.98
CA GLN A 252 7.45 -17.42 4.18
C GLN A 252 8.13 -16.04 4.28
N ARG A 253 8.66 -15.52 3.17
CA ARG A 253 9.25 -14.18 3.09
C ARG A 253 8.23 -13.09 3.45
N LEU A 254 7.05 -13.12 2.83
CA LEU A 254 5.99 -12.15 3.09
C LEU A 254 5.42 -12.24 4.50
N VAL A 255 5.25 -13.46 5.03
CA VAL A 255 4.79 -13.68 6.42
C VAL A 255 5.81 -13.14 7.41
N ALA A 256 7.10 -13.44 7.22
CA ALA A 256 8.17 -12.90 8.06
C ALA A 256 8.17 -11.36 8.04
N HIS A 257 8.03 -10.75 6.85
CA HIS A 257 7.92 -9.30 6.71
C HIS A 257 6.69 -8.73 7.46
N ALA A 258 5.53 -9.38 7.33
CA ALA A 258 4.31 -8.96 8.04
C ALA A 258 4.44 -9.11 9.57
N GLN A 259 5.15 -10.13 10.05
CA GLN A 259 5.40 -10.39 11.46
C GLN A 259 6.36 -9.40 12.11
N VAL A 260 7.34 -8.86 11.38
CA VAL A 260 8.21 -7.77 11.89
C VAL A 260 7.35 -6.58 12.34
N GLY A 261 6.29 -6.27 11.60
CA GLY A 261 5.31 -5.24 11.97
C GLY A 261 4.48 -5.55 13.22
N LEU A 262 4.35 -6.81 13.63
CA LEU A 262 3.63 -7.18 14.86
C LEU A 262 4.47 -6.97 16.13
N SER A 263 5.79 -6.84 16.01
CA SER A 263 6.65 -6.56 17.16
C SER A 263 6.35 -5.16 17.72
N ARG A 264 5.83 -5.11 18.96
CA ARG A 264 5.28 -3.89 19.61
C ARG A 264 6.22 -2.68 19.62
N GLY A 265 7.53 -2.88 19.51
CA GLY A 265 8.52 -1.82 19.59
C GLY A 265 8.47 -0.79 18.45
N ALA A 266 8.25 -1.24 17.21
CA ALA A 266 8.37 -0.36 16.04
C ALA A 266 7.24 0.69 15.95
N TRP A 267 6.02 0.31 16.36
CA TRP A 267 4.88 1.22 16.28
C TRP A 267 4.78 2.14 17.49
N ALA A 268 5.07 1.65 18.70
CA ALA A 268 5.13 2.49 19.89
C ALA A 268 6.16 3.63 19.74
N GLN A 269 7.30 3.36 19.11
CA GLN A 269 8.29 4.39 18.77
C GLN A 269 7.76 5.41 17.77
N SER A 270 6.98 4.97 16.78
CA SER A 270 6.38 5.86 15.78
C SER A 270 5.29 6.75 16.38
N VAL A 271 4.45 6.23 17.28
CA VAL A 271 3.43 7.03 17.98
C VAL A 271 4.04 7.98 19.00
N ALA A 272 5.01 7.52 19.79
CA ALA A 272 5.70 8.41 20.73
C ALA A 272 6.42 9.56 20.02
N ALA A 273 6.90 9.35 18.79
CA ALA A 273 7.45 10.43 17.97
C ALA A 273 6.36 11.41 17.50
N LEU A 274 5.17 10.93 17.14
CA LEU A 274 4.05 11.77 16.69
C LEU A 274 3.40 12.55 17.83
N ASP A 275 3.26 11.97 19.03
CA ASP A 275 2.68 12.66 20.19
C ASP A 275 3.55 13.83 20.67
N LYS A 276 4.89 13.68 20.62
CA LYS A 276 5.83 14.78 20.92
C LYS A 276 5.72 15.96 19.96
N LEU A 277 5.11 15.78 18.79
CA LEU A 277 4.97 16.80 17.75
C LEU A 277 3.58 17.43 17.74
N ALA A 278 2.62 16.85 18.46
CA ALA A 278 1.26 17.35 18.58
C ALA A 278 1.06 18.28 19.79
N THR A 279 2.04 18.33 20.70
CA THR A 279 2.12 19.24 21.87
C THR A 279 2.99 20.45 21.57
#